data_AF-A0A448PFY4-F1
#
_entry.id   AF-A0A448PFY4-F1
#
_cell.length_a   1.000
_cell.length_b   1.000
_cell.length_c   1.000
_cell.angle_alpha   90.00
_cell.angle_beta   90.00
_cell.angle_gamma   90.00
#
_symmetry.space_group_name_H-M   'P 1'
#
loop_
_entity.id
_entity.type
_entity.pdbx_description
1 polymer ?
#
loop_
_entity_poly.entity_id
_entity_poly.type
_entity_poly.pdbx_seq_one_letter_code
_entity_poly.pdbx_strand_id
1 'polypeptide(L)'
;MTTTTSQENTKRLIARAAELGYTIIEINPDANRIELIPTDPASYTPPMTREWATGQWLVQTTTYGPLAPDEIGRVVDGYQQATIMASLVERLDAASLAPYRMTR
;
A
#
# COMPACT_ATOMS: atom_id res chain seq x y z
N MET A 1 -26.93 -9.63 -1.97
CA MET A 1 -26.76 -8.56 -0.97
C MET A 1 -25.29 -8.50 -0.52
N THR A 2 -24.36 -8.14 -1.41
CA THR A 2 -22.90 -8.22 -1.17
C THR A 2 -22.17 -6.88 -1.33
N THR A 3 -22.87 -5.84 -1.81
CA THR A 3 -22.29 -4.53 -2.13
C THR A 3 -21.88 -3.72 -0.89
N THR A 4 -22.55 -3.92 0.25
CA THR A 4 -22.25 -3.18 1.48
C THR A 4 -20.94 -3.66 2.13
N THR A 5 -20.68 -4.97 2.13
CA THR A 5 -19.47 -5.54 2.74
C THR A 5 -18.21 -5.21 1.93
N SER A 6 -18.27 -5.30 0.60
CA SER A 6 -17.12 -4.97 -0.25
C SER A 6 -16.77 -3.48 -0.20
N GLN A 7 -17.77 -2.60 -0.12
CA GLN A 7 -17.56 -1.17 0.09
C GLN A 7 -16.92 -0.87 1.44
N GLU A 8 -17.38 -1.53 2.51
CA GLU A 8 -16.82 -1.37 3.85
C GLU A 8 -15.36 -1.87 3.91
N ASN A 9 -15.07 -3.02 3.31
CA ASN A 9 -13.71 -3.55 3.20
C ASN A 9 -12.79 -2.59 2.43
N THR A 10 -13.25 -2.03 1.31
CA THR A 10 -12.51 -1.03 0.55
C THR A 10 -12.22 0.22 1.39
N LYS A 11 -13.21 0.74 2.13
CA LYS A 11 -13.01 1.90 3.02
C LYS A 11 -11.97 1.62 4.10
N ARG A 12 -12.03 0.44 4.73
CA ARG A 12 -11.06 0.02 5.75
C ARG A 12 -9.65 -0.11 5.18
N LEU A 13 -9.52 -0.70 3.98
CA LEU A 13 -8.24 -0.78 3.29
C LEU A 13 -7.67 0.61 3.00
N ILE A 14 -8.48 1.54 2.48
CA ILE A 14 -8.04 2.91 2.18
C ILE A 14 -7.60 3.64 3.45
N ALA A 15 -8.39 3.56 4.52
CA ALA A 15 -8.05 4.18 5.80
C ALA A 15 -6.75 3.59 6.37
N ARG A 16 -6.61 2.26 6.33
CA ARG A 16 -5.42 1.59 6.84
C ARG A 16 -4.18 1.87 6.00
N ALA A 17 -4.31 2.00 4.68
CA ALA A 17 -3.22 2.42 3.80
C ALA A 17 -2.73 3.82 4.18
N ALA A 18 -3.66 4.77 4.41
CA ALA A 18 -3.33 6.14 4.79
C ALA A 18 -2.58 6.20 6.13
N GLU A 19 -2.99 5.41 7.13
CA GLU A 19 -2.27 5.27 8.42
C GLU A 19 -0.85 4.73 8.25
N LEU A 20 -0.60 3.95 7.20
CA LEU A 20 0.70 3.36 6.87
C LEU A 20 1.50 4.20 5.87
N GLY A 21 1.08 5.43 5.58
CA GLY A 21 1.77 6.33 4.68
C GLY A 21 1.51 6.06 3.19
N TYR A 22 0.51 5.26 2.84
CA TYR A 22 0.18 4.89 1.47
C TYR A 22 -1.16 5.44 1.01
N THR A 23 -1.21 5.84 -0.26
CA THR A 23 -2.44 6.19 -0.95
C THR A 23 -2.77 5.09 -1.93
N ILE A 24 -3.93 4.44 -1.76
CA ILE A 24 -4.49 3.56 -2.79
C ILE A 24 -4.92 4.44 -3.96
N ILE A 25 -4.46 4.11 -5.18
CA ILE A 25 -4.82 4.84 -6.40
C ILE A 25 -5.84 4.08 -7.24
N GLU A 26 -5.82 2.76 -7.19
CA GLU A 26 -6.76 1.91 -7.91
C GLU A 26 -7.00 0.58 -7.17
N ILE A 27 -8.25 0.12 -7.17
CA ILE A 27 -8.65 -1.25 -6.87
C ILE A 27 -9.49 -1.73 -8.05
N ASN A 28 -9.00 -2.77 -8.71
CA ASN A 28 -9.68 -3.46 -9.80
C ASN A 28 -9.90 -4.93 -9.40
N PRO A 29 -11.09 -5.26 -8.85
CA PRO A 29 -11.42 -6.62 -8.41
C PRO A 29 -11.37 -7.63 -9.55
N ASP A 30 -11.82 -7.26 -10.76
CA ASP A 30 -11.87 -8.14 -11.93
C ASP A 30 -10.48 -8.55 -12.42
N ALA A 31 -9.51 -7.64 -12.29
CA ALA A 31 -8.10 -7.89 -12.62
C ALA A 31 -7.29 -8.40 -11.41
N ASN A 32 -7.93 -8.65 -10.26
CA ASN A 32 -7.29 -8.92 -8.97
C ASN A 32 -6.10 -7.98 -8.69
N ARG A 33 -6.32 -6.67 -8.87
CA ARG A 33 -5.27 -5.65 -8.85
C ARG A 33 -5.57 -4.57 -7.83
N ILE A 34 -4.55 -4.23 -7.06
CA ILE A 34 -4.52 -3.07 -6.16
C ILE A 34 -3.26 -2.30 -6.51
N GLU A 35 -3.40 -0.99 -6.71
CA GLU A 35 -2.30 -0.08 -6.97
C GLU A 35 -2.24 0.96 -5.86
N LEU A 36 -1.04 1.23 -5.37
CA LEU A 36 -0.79 2.15 -4.27
C LEU A 36 0.56 2.83 -4.43
N ILE A 37 0.67 4.03 -3.86
CA ILE A 37 1.90 4.83 -3.86
C ILE A 37 2.16 5.38 -2.45
N PRO A 38 3.41 5.71 -2.10
CA PRO A 38 3.69 6.55 -0.94
C PRO A 38 2.88 7.85 -1.04
N THR A 39 2.21 8.22 0.05
CA THR A 39 1.38 9.43 0.12
C THR A 39 2.25 10.68 0.12
N ASP A 40 3.34 10.63 0.89
CA ASP A 40 4.35 11.68 0.93
C ASP A 40 5.68 11.12 0.41
N PRO A 41 6.17 11.58 -0.75
CA PRO A 41 7.48 11.19 -1.25
C PRO A 41 8.64 11.53 -0.29
N ALA A 42 8.43 12.47 0.64
CA ALA A 42 9.43 12.88 1.63
C ALA A 42 9.42 12.04 2.91
N SER A 43 8.43 11.14 3.13
CA SER A 43 8.28 10.41 4.40
C SER A 43 9.17 9.17 4.56
N TYR A 44 10.15 8.97 3.68
CA TYR A 44 10.96 7.73 3.57
C TYR A 44 10.13 6.43 3.41
N THR A 45 8.81 6.55 3.21
CA THR A 45 7.92 5.42 2.91
C THR A 45 8.31 4.86 1.53
N PRO A 46 8.76 3.60 1.45
CA PRO A 46 9.26 3.06 0.19
C PRO A 46 8.11 2.78 -0.78
N PRO A 47 8.31 2.99 -2.09
CA PRO A 47 7.39 2.50 -3.10
C PRO A 47 7.19 1.00 -2.98
N MET A 48 5.99 0.54 -3.30
CA MET A 48 5.66 -0.87 -3.36
C MET A 48 5.05 -1.19 -4.71
N THR A 49 5.33 -2.39 -5.21
CA THR A 49 4.74 -2.87 -6.45
C THR A 49 4.39 -4.34 -6.30
N ARG A 50 3.34 -4.77 -7.00
CA ARG A 50 2.99 -6.18 -7.09
C ARG A 50 3.70 -6.77 -8.30
N GLU A 51 4.51 -7.78 -8.08
CA GLU A 51 5.17 -8.50 -9.16
C GLU A 51 4.15 -9.37 -9.91
N TRP A 52 4.06 -9.18 -11.23
CA TRP A 52 3.02 -9.82 -12.04
C TRP A 52 3.16 -11.34 -12.18
N ALA A 53 4.39 -11.86 -12.13
CA ALA A 53 4.64 -13.28 -12.35
C ALA A 53 4.30 -14.12 -11.12
N THR A 54 4.71 -13.69 -9.93
CA THR A 54 4.49 -14.42 -8.67
C THR A 54 3.29 -13.89 -7.87
N GLY A 55 2.81 -12.68 -8.18
CA GLY A 55 1.78 -12.00 -7.40
C GLY A 55 2.27 -11.45 -6.06
N GLN A 56 3.56 -11.57 -5.75
CA GLN A 56 4.17 -11.09 -4.51
C GLN A 56 4.27 -9.57 -4.47
N TRP A 57 4.20 -9.01 -3.26
CA TRP A 57 4.43 -7.59 -3.05
C TRP A 57 5.91 -7.33 -2.78
N LEU A 58 6.50 -6.46 -3.60
CA LEU A 58 7.88 -6.05 -3.48
C LEU A 58 7.93 -4.65 -2.87
N VAL A 59 8.75 -4.50 -1.83
CA VAL A 59 9.08 -3.20 -1.23
C VAL A 59 10.36 -2.71 -1.87
N GLN A 60 10.33 -1.55 -2.52
CA GLN A 60 11.49 -0.99 -3.17
C GLN A 60 12.48 -0.46 -2.14
N THR A 61 13.70 -1.00 -2.15
CA THR A 61 14.78 -0.47 -1.34
C THR A 61 15.42 0.74 -2.01
N THR A 62 15.78 1.74 -1.22
CA THR A 62 16.42 2.98 -1.68
C THR A 62 17.66 3.26 -0.85
N THR A 63 18.75 3.63 -1.52
CA THR A 63 19.97 4.12 -0.88
C THR A 63 19.87 5.63 -0.70
N TYR A 64 19.83 6.10 0.55
CA TYR A 64 19.62 7.52 0.88
C TYR A 64 20.91 8.33 1.07
N GLY A 65 22.09 7.71 0.97
CA GLY A 65 23.36 8.36 1.27
C GLY A 65 23.55 8.62 2.77
N PRO A 66 24.41 9.60 3.16
CA PRO A 66 24.58 9.98 4.56
C PRO A 66 23.29 10.58 5.12
N LEU A 67 22.85 10.07 6.27
CA LEU A 67 21.66 10.54 7.00
C LEU A 67 22.04 10.88 8.44
N ALA A 68 21.35 11.86 9.01
CA ALA A 68 21.40 12.11 10.45
C ALA A 68 20.76 10.94 11.23
N PRO A 69 21.16 10.69 12.49
CA PRO A 69 20.61 9.59 13.27
C PRO A 69 19.08 9.60 13.43
N ASP A 70 18.45 10.78 13.47
CA ASP A 70 16.99 10.90 13.56
C ASP A 70 16.30 10.57 12.22
N GLU A 71 16.95 10.82 11.09
CA GLU A 71 16.45 10.41 9.76
C GLU A 71 16.53 8.89 9.58
N ILE A 72 17.55 8.24 10.15
CA ILE A 72 17.64 6.76 10.17
C ILE A 72 16.41 6.14 10.83
N GLY A 73 15.92 6.71 11.94
CA GLY A 73 14.70 6.24 12.59
C GLY A 73 13.49 6.28 11.65
N ARG A 74 13.35 7.35 10.88
CA ARG A 74 12.24 7.51 9.91
C ARG A 74 12.34 6.51 8.75
N VAL A 75 13.55 6.19 8.30
CA VAL A 75 13.76 5.14 7.29
C VAL A 75 13.32 3.78 7.81
N VAL A 76 13.70 3.43 9.05
CA VAL A 76 13.27 2.18 9.70
C VAL A 76 11.76 2.11 9.82
N ASP A 77 11.12 3.19 10.29
CA ASP A 77 9.67 3.28 10.41
C ASP A 77 8.97 3.13 9.04
N GLY A 78 9.51 3.74 7.98
CA GLY A 78 9.00 3.62 6.62
C GLY A 78 9.00 2.16 6.11
N TYR A 79 10.11 1.43 6.28
CA TYR A 79 10.17 0.01 5.90
C TYR A 79 9.30 -0.89 6.80
N GLN A 80 9.14 -0.55 8.07
CA GLN A 80 8.23 -1.24 8.97
C GLN A 80 6.78 -1.10 8.49
N GLN A 81 6.35 0.13 8.17
CA GLN A 81 5.02 0.42 7.61
C GLN A 81 4.79 -0.31 6.28
N ALA A 82 5.79 -0.32 5.39
CA ALA A 82 5.73 -1.02 4.11
C ALA A 82 5.52 -2.53 4.29
N THR A 83 6.21 -3.15 5.25
CA THR A 83 6.08 -4.59 5.54
C THR A 83 4.69 -4.92 6.09
N ILE A 84 4.13 -4.04 6.95
CA ILE A 84 2.76 -4.17 7.44
C ILE A 84 1.77 -4.05 6.29
N MET A 85 1.98 -3.08 5.39
CA MET A 85 1.12 -2.86 4.23
C MET A 85 1.17 -4.07 3.29
N ALA A 86 2.37 -4.55 2.94
CA ALA A 86 2.57 -5.73 2.09
C ALA A 86 1.83 -6.95 2.66
N SER A 87 2.02 -7.24 3.95
CA SER A 87 1.33 -8.34 4.63
C SER A 87 -0.19 -8.18 4.62
N LEU A 88 -0.69 -6.96 4.65
CA LEU A 88 -2.12 -6.68 4.58
C LEU A 88 -2.67 -6.98 3.17
N VAL A 89 -2.02 -6.47 2.13
CA VAL A 89 -2.48 -6.67 0.74
C VAL A 89 -2.21 -8.07 0.19
N GLU A 90 -1.24 -8.80 0.71
CA GLU A 90 -1.02 -10.22 0.36
C GLU A 90 -2.14 -11.14 0.85
N ARG A 91 -2.74 -10.82 2.00
CA ARG A 91 -3.83 -11.61 2.60
C ARG A 91 -5.20 -11.23 2.08
N LEU A 92 -5.31 -10.12 1.35
CA LEU A 92 -6.56 -9.66 0.78
C LEU A 92 -6.80 -10.29 -0.59
N ASP A 93 -8.00 -10.81 -0.77
CA ASP A 93 -8.54 -11.10 -2.09
C ASP A 93 -9.16 -9.82 -2.65
N ALA A 94 -8.63 -9.29 -3.77
CA ALA A 94 -9.18 -8.07 -4.36
C ALA A 94 -10.62 -8.27 -4.87
N ALA A 95 -11.05 -9.51 -5.15
CA ALA A 95 -12.44 -9.81 -5.46
C ALA A 95 -13.40 -9.53 -4.29
N SER A 96 -12.89 -9.44 -3.06
CA SER A 96 -13.67 -9.07 -1.87
C SER A 96 -13.83 -7.56 -1.68
N LEU A 97 -13.22 -6.74 -2.55
CA LEU A 97 -13.22 -5.30 -2.50
C LEU A 97 -14.16 -4.69 -3.55
N ALA A 98 -14.71 -3.52 -3.24
CA ALA A 98 -15.39 -2.70 -4.24
C ALA A 98 -14.36 -2.01 -5.16
N PRO A 99 -14.66 -1.83 -6.46
CA PRO A 99 -13.83 -1.04 -7.36
C PRO A 99 -13.62 0.37 -6.83
N TYR A 100 -12.39 0.86 -6.97
CA TYR A 100 -12.02 2.19 -6.52
C TYR A 100 -10.99 2.80 -7.46
N ARG A 101 -11.11 4.09 -7.71
CA ARG A 101 -10.10 4.87 -8.43
C ARG A 101 -10.03 6.24 -7.79
N MET A 102 -8.83 6.65 -7.40
CA MET A 102 -8.63 7.99 -6.89
C MET A 102 -8.91 9.00 -8.02
N THR A 103 -9.86 9.90 -7.79
CA THR A 103 -10.12 11.04 -8.67
C THR A 103 -9.30 12.22 -8.18
N ARG A 104 -8.58 12.87 -9.10
CA ARG A 104 -7.82 14.10 -8.81
C ARG A 104 -8.75 15.27 -8.52
#